data_AF-A0A7X3DA13-F1
#
_entry.id   AF-A0A7X3DA13-F1
#
_cell.length_a   1.000
_cell.length_b   1.000
_cell.length_c   1.000
_cell.angle_alpha   90.00
_cell.angle_beta   90.00
_cell.angle_gamma   90.00
#
_symmetry.space_group_name_H-M   'P 1'
#
loop_
_entity.id
_entity.type
_entity.pdbx_description
1 polymer ?
#
loop_
_entity_poly.entity_id
_entity_poly.type
_entity_poly.pdbx_seq_one_letter_code
_entity_poly.pdbx_strand_id
1 'polypeptide(L)'
;MREGLRNKGKLNQDEQWELQEHGHHHHHHPHHKSAQTFRRGRAVAFLEKLKGNQATLQRQLNDPAFDAIKSVISGELKATESIMDAFIQMFQLHDHTADEISADLRSGKGGENKGSEQS
;
A
#
# COMPACT_ATOMS: atom_id res chain seq x y z
N MET A 1 31.01 -61.47 41.73
CA MET A 1 29.81 -61.49 42.60
C MET A 1 28.86 -60.38 42.15
N ARG A 2 27.61 -60.74 41.82
CA ARG A 2 26.35 -59.97 41.74
C ARG A 2 26.38 -58.47 41.41
N GLU A 3 25.90 -58.08 40.23
CA GLU A 3 24.49 -57.72 39.90
C GLU A 3 24.17 -56.25 40.20
N GLY A 4 24.32 -55.40 39.16
CA GLY A 4 23.61 -54.13 39.06
C GLY A 4 22.21 -54.36 38.46
N LEU A 5 21.20 -54.04 39.24
CA LEU A 5 19.78 -54.19 38.91
C LEU A 5 19.31 -53.20 37.84
N ARG A 6 18.99 -53.75 36.67
CA ARG A 6 17.75 -53.58 35.87
C ARG A 6 16.76 -52.45 36.25
N ASN A 7 16.46 -51.60 35.26
CA ASN A 7 15.08 -51.28 34.80
C ASN A 7 15.18 -50.61 33.40
N LYS A 8 14.97 -51.29 32.27
CA LYS A 8 13.70 -51.69 31.60
C LYS A 8 12.71 -50.54 31.38
N GLY A 9 13.00 -49.69 30.40
CA GLY A 9 12.00 -49.10 29.51
C GLY A 9 12.08 -49.82 28.16
N LYS A 10 11.03 -50.57 27.80
CA LYS A 10 10.95 -51.33 26.54
C LYS A 10 10.69 -50.37 25.38
N LEU A 11 11.55 -50.45 24.37
CA LEU A 11 11.22 -50.08 23.00
C LEU A 11 10.12 -51.02 22.50
N ASN A 12 9.01 -50.46 22.03
CA ASN A 12 8.18 -51.08 21.01
C ASN A 12 8.32 -50.22 19.76
N GLN A 13 8.98 -50.77 18.75
CA GLN A 13 8.78 -50.41 17.35
C GLN A 13 7.41 -50.97 16.92
N ASP A 14 6.90 -50.43 15.83
CA ASP A 14 5.69 -50.87 15.10
C ASP A 14 4.39 -50.14 15.47
N GLU A 15 4.35 -48.82 15.26
CA GLU A 15 3.24 -48.20 14.52
C GLU A 15 3.78 -47.09 13.62
N GLN A 16 4.15 -47.55 12.43
CA GLN A 16 4.26 -46.83 11.18
C GLN A 16 3.03 -45.95 10.96
N TRP A 17 3.17 -44.64 11.19
CA TRP A 17 2.50 -43.61 10.40
C TRP A 17 3.58 -42.74 9.75
N GLU A 18 4.12 -43.27 8.65
CA GLU A 18 4.50 -42.41 7.54
C GLU A 18 3.27 -41.54 7.23
N LEU A 19 3.42 -40.22 7.33
CA LEU A 19 3.11 -39.27 6.27
C LEU A 19 3.34 -37.84 6.78
N GLN A 20 4.35 -37.23 6.18
CA GLN A 20 4.41 -35.81 5.84
C GLN A 20 4.95 -34.83 6.88
N GLU A 21 6.28 -34.87 6.99
CA GLU A 21 7.13 -33.72 6.62
C GLU A 21 6.53 -32.91 5.45
N HIS A 22 5.59 -31.98 5.73
CA HIS A 22 5.17 -30.89 4.85
C HIS A 22 4.87 -29.71 5.80
N GLY A 23 5.73 -28.71 5.91
CA GLY A 23 6.02 -27.81 4.81
C GLY A 23 5.43 -26.45 5.18
N HIS A 24 6.31 -25.54 5.58
CA HIS A 24 6.20 -24.09 5.38
C HIS A 24 4.80 -23.55 5.00
N HIS A 25 3.99 -23.16 5.97
CA HIS A 25 2.87 -22.25 5.71
C HIS A 25 3.22 -20.84 6.16
N HIS A 26 3.83 -20.18 5.18
CA HIS A 26 4.10 -18.75 5.09
C HIS A 26 3.03 -17.90 5.78
N HIS A 27 3.46 -17.10 6.74
CA HIS A 27 2.78 -15.87 7.12
C HIS A 27 2.73 -14.94 5.90
N HIS A 28 1.71 -15.07 5.06
CA HIS A 28 1.39 -14.08 4.04
C HIS A 28 0.85 -12.83 4.73
N HIS A 29 1.74 -11.92 5.09
CA HIS A 29 1.41 -10.55 5.48
C HIS A 29 0.86 -9.80 4.25
N PRO A 30 -0.44 -9.43 4.18
CA PRO A 30 -0.98 -8.63 3.07
C PRO A 30 -0.66 -7.13 3.22
N HIS A 31 0.09 -6.74 4.25
CA HIS A 31 0.28 -5.35 4.69
C HIS A 31 0.98 -4.42 3.69
N HIS A 32 1.68 -4.96 2.69
CA HIS A 32 2.42 -4.13 1.75
C HIS A 32 1.51 -3.31 0.83
N LYS A 33 0.39 -3.87 0.36
CA LYS A 33 -0.48 -3.18 -0.60
C LYS A 33 -1.31 -2.06 0.06
N SER A 34 -1.84 -2.30 1.26
CA SER A 34 -2.64 -1.30 1.99
C SER A 34 -1.78 -0.13 2.51
N ALA A 35 -0.54 -0.40 2.91
CA ALA A 35 0.39 0.65 3.30
C ALA A 35 0.78 1.54 2.09
N GLN A 36 0.88 0.97 0.89
CA GLN A 36 1.20 1.70 -0.33
C GLN A 36 0.07 2.63 -0.76
N THR A 37 -1.20 2.18 -0.72
CA THR A 37 -2.36 3.02 -1.07
C THR A 37 -2.57 4.16 -0.06
N PHE A 38 -2.33 3.92 1.24
CA PHE A 38 -2.39 4.98 2.24
C PHE A 38 -1.33 6.06 1.99
N ARG A 39 -0.08 5.66 1.73
CA ARG A 39 1.02 6.59 1.43
C ARG A 39 0.73 7.42 0.17
N ARG A 40 0.23 6.77 -0.89
CA ARG A 40 -0.17 7.45 -2.13
C ARG A 40 -1.32 8.43 -1.89
N GLY A 41 -2.37 8.02 -1.16
CA GLY A 41 -3.49 8.90 -0.83
C GLY A 41 -3.07 10.13 -0.02
N ARG A 42 -2.15 9.96 0.94
CA ARG A 42 -1.58 11.08 1.71
C ARG A 42 -0.71 12.00 0.84
N ALA A 43 0.07 11.44 -0.09
CA ALA A 43 0.87 12.21 -1.02
C ALA A 43 -0.02 13.06 -1.95
N VAL A 44 -1.10 12.49 -2.49
CA VAL A 44 -2.08 13.23 -3.31
C VAL A 44 -2.73 14.36 -2.50
N ALA A 45 -3.20 14.09 -1.28
CA ALA A 45 -3.80 15.12 -0.44
C ALA A 45 -2.83 16.26 -0.11
N PHE A 46 -1.55 15.95 0.08
CA PHE A 46 -0.51 16.97 0.29
C PHE A 46 -0.26 17.80 -0.98
N LEU A 47 -0.22 17.17 -2.16
CA LEU A 47 -0.09 17.86 -3.44
C LEU A 47 -1.26 18.82 -3.69
N GLU A 48 -2.49 18.42 -3.36
CA GLU A 48 -3.67 19.30 -3.46
C GLU A 48 -3.54 20.55 -2.56
N LYS A 49 -2.96 20.40 -1.36
CA LYS A 49 -2.64 21.55 -0.52
C LYS A 49 -1.65 22.50 -1.20
N LEU A 50 -0.61 21.98 -1.85
CA LEU A 50 0.37 22.81 -2.57
C LEU A 50 -0.26 23.53 -3.76
N LYS A 51 -1.16 22.88 -4.51
CA LYS A 51 -1.94 23.53 -5.58
C LYS A 51 -2.81 24.68 -5.04
N GLY A 52 -3.41 24.50 -3.86
CA GLY A 52 -4.16 25.57 -3.17
C GLY A 52 -3.29 26.78 -2.83
N ASN A 53 -2.05 26.54 -2.38
CA ASN A 53 -1.07 27.60 -2.12
C ASN A 53 -0.65 28.29 -3.43
N GLN A 54 -0.33 27.53 -4.48
CA GLN A 54 0.03 28.05 -5.80
C GLN A 54 -1.06 28.99 -6.33
N ALA A 55 -2.33 28.56 -6.27
CA ALA A 55 -3.47 29.36 -6.71
C ALA A 55 -3.62 30.66 -5.89
N THR A 56 -3.37 30.60 -4.58
CA THR A 56 -3.40 31.77 -3.71
C THR A 56 -2.31 32.77 -4.11
N LEU A 57 -1.08 32.32 -4.29
CA LEU A 57 0.05 33.16 -4.70
C LEU A 57 -0.18 33.79 -6.07
N GLN A 58 -0.72 33.03 -7.03
CA GLN A 58 -1.11 33.56 -8.34
C GLN A 58 -2.19 34.66 -8.23
N ARG A 59 -3.18 34.50 -7.35
CA ARG A 59 -4.18 35.56 -7.11
C ARG A 59 -3.55 36.81 -6.53
N GLN A 60 -2.65 36.67 -5.55
CA GLN A 60 -1.94 37.81 -4.94
C GLN A 60 -1.09 38.56 -5.96
N LEU A 61 -0.46 37.88 -6.92
CA LEU A 61 0.29 38.54 -8.00
C LEU A 61 -0.59 39.40 -8.92
N ASN A 62 -1.89 39.10 -9.01
CA ASN A 62 -2.83 39.85 -9.82
C ASN A 62 -3.51 40.99 -9.03
N ASP A 63 -3.31 41.06 -7.71
CA ASP A 63 -3.93 42.05 -6.85
C ASP A 63 -2.96 43.24 -6.63
N PRO A 64 -3.34 44.47 -7.02
CA PRO A 64 -2.52 45.67 -6.84
C PRO A 64 -2.13 45.95 -5.38
N ALA A 65 -2.91 45.45 -4.41
CA ALA A 65 -2.60 45.60 -2.99
C ALA A 65 -1.23 45.00 -2.61
N PHE A 66 -0.71 44.08 -3.42
CA PHE A 66 0.56 43.40 -3.20
C PHE A 66 1.71 43.88 -4.10
N ASP A 67 1.54 44.98 -4.85
CA ASP A 67 2.56 45.51 -5.78
C ASP A 67 3.95 45.68 -5.13
N ALA A 68 3.98 46.20 -3.90
CA ALA A 68 5.21 46.43 -3.16
C ALA A 68 6.01 45.14 -2.85
N ILE A 69 5.36 43.98 -2.87
CA ILE A 69 5.98 42.69 -2.53
C ILE A 69 5.88 41.64 -3.64
N LYS A 70 5.49 42.02 -4.86
CA LYS A 70 5.36 41.10 -6.01
C LYS A 70 6.58 40.22 -6.25
N SER A 71 7.79 40.78 -6.08
CA SER A 71 9.03 40.02 -6.25
C SER A 71 9.17 38.88 -5.21
N VAL A 72 8.74 39.11 -3.98
CA VAL A 72 8.74 38.09 -2.92
C VAL A 72 7.72 36.99 -3.24
N ILE A 73 6.49 37.37 -3.59
CA ILE A 73 5.42 36.44 -3.95
C ILE A 73 5.82 35.59 -5.18
N SER A 74 6.47 36.20 -6.17
CA SER A 74 6.96 35.49 -7.35
C SER A 74 8.03 34.46 -6.99
N GLY A 75 8.92 34.79 -6.05
CA GLY A 75 9.91 33.85 -5.52
C GLY A 75 9.27 32.69 -4.77
N GLU A 76 8.28 32.97 -3.92
CA GLU A 76 7.53 31.94 -3.18
C GLU A 76 6.72 31.02 -4.10
N LEU A 77 6.10 31.59 -5.14
CA LEU A 77 5.38 30.83 -6.16
C LEU A 77 6.32 29.85 -6.85
N LYS A 78 7.48 30.33 -7.31
CA LYS A 78 8.49 29.48 -7.95
C LYS A 78 9.02 28.39 -7.01
N ALA A 79 9.23 28.72 -5.74
CA ALA A 79 9.65 27.73 -4.74
C ALA A 79 8.58 26.65 -4.52
N THR A 80 7.31 27.06 -4.44
CA THR A 80 6.17 26.15 -4.30
C THR A 80 6.06 25.21 -5.51
N GLU A 81 6.17 25.73 -6.72
CA GLU A 81 6.17 24.95 -7.96
C GLU A 81 7.34 23.96 -8.00
N SER A 82 8.54 24.40 -7.63
CA SER A 82 9.70 23.51 -7.56
C SER A 82 9.53 22.37 -6.53
N ILE A 83 8.89 22.64 -5.38
CA ILE A 83 8.58 21.62 -4.38
C ILE A 83 7.53 20.65 -4.93
N MET A 84 6.51 21.15 -5.62
CA MET A 84 5.49 20.31 -6.26
C MET A 84 6.12 19.35 -7.26
N ASP A 85 6.96 19.84 -8.17
CA ASP A 85 7.62 19.00 -9.17
C ASP A 85 8.50 17.92 -8.54
N ALA A 86 9.33 18.29 -7.56
CA ALA A 86 10.16 17.35 -6.82
C ALA A 86 9.31 16.30 -6.06
N PHE A 87 8.19 16.73 -5.48
CA PHE A 87 7.28 15.85 -4.75
C PHE A 87 6.60 14.85 -5.69
N ILE A 88 6.10 15.31 -6.83
CA ILE A 88 5.46 14.43 -7.81
C ILE A 88 6.45 13.38 -8.34
N GLN A 89 7.70 13.78 -8.60
CA GLN A 89 8.76 12.85 -9.01
C GLN A 89 9.11 11.84 -7.90
N MET A 90 9.32 12.32 -6.67
CA MET A 90 9.67 11.49 -5.51
C MET A 90 8.62 10.41 -5.23
N PHE A 91 7.34 10.76 -5.39
CA PHE A 91 6.21 9.85 -5.13
C PHE A 91 5.65 9.21 -6.39
N GLN A 92 6.27 9.42 -7.56
CA GLN A 92 5.84 8.88 -8.86
C GLN A 92 4.33 9.08 -9.12
N LEU A 93 3.81 10.26 -8.80
CA LEU A 93 2.36 10.52 -8.85
C LEU A 93 1.82 10.69 -10.29
N HIS A 94 2.70 10.66 -11.31
CA HIS A 94 2.37 10.95 -12.71
C HIS A 94 1.53 9.87 -13.39
N ASP A 95 1.61 8.59 -13.02
CA ASP A 95 0.93 7.52 -13.78
C ASP A 95 0.64 6.28 -12.91
N HIS A 96 -0.60 6.14 -12.43
CA HIS A 96 -1.23 4.83 -12.12
C HIS A 96 -2.77 4.92 -12.20
N THR A 97 -3.33 5.88 -12.95
CA THR A 97 -4.78 6.03 -13.10
C THR A 97 -5.40 5.01 -14.05
N ALA A 98 -4.61 4.32 -14.90
CA ALA A 98 -5.14 3.28 -15.79
C ALA A 98 -5.08 1.86 -15.20
N ASP A 99 -3.98 1.49 -14.55
CA ASP A 99 -3.75 0.10 -14.12
C ASP A 99 -4.47 -0.26 -12.81
N GLU A 100 -4.58 0.68 -11.85
CA GLU A 100 -5.24 0.41 -10.55
C GLU A 100 -6.78 0.32 -10.68
N ILE A 101 -7.40 1.11 -11.59
CA ILE A 101 -8.85 1.06 -11.85
C ILE A 101 -9.25 -0.29 -12.45
N SER A 102 -8.35 -0.93 -13.22
CA SER A 102 -8.61 -2.21 -13.86
C SER A 102 -8.52 -3.42 -12.92
N ALA A 103 -7.85 -3.29 -11.77
CA ALA A 103 -7.70 -4.36 -10.78
C ALA A 103 -8.95 -4.48 -9.87
N ASP A 104 -9.56 -3.37 -9.49
CA ASP A 104 -10.76 -3.36 -8.64
C ASP A 104 -12.00 -3.90 -9.36
N LEU A 105 -12.12 -3.67 -10.67
CA LEU A 105 -13.23 -4.20 -11.48
C LEU A 105 -13.17 -5.73 -11.71
N ARG A 106 -12.01 -6.36 -11.51
CA ARG A 106 -11.84 -7.83 -11.67
C ARG A 106 -12.16 -8.63 -10.41
N SER A 107 -12.29 -7.98 -9.25
CA SER A 107 -12.63 -8.65 -7.98
C SER A 107 -14.16 -8.86 -7.79
N GLY A 108 -15.00 -8.36 -8.70
CA GLY A 108 -16.46 -8.30 -8.56
C GLY A 108 -17.27 -9.31 -9.39
N LYS A 109 -16.73 -10.48 -9.73
CA LYS A 109 -17.53 -11.57 -10.32
C LYS A 109 -17.23 -12.91 -9.66
N GLY A 110 -18.12 -13.31 -8.76
CA GLY A 110 -18.14 -14.65 -8.18
C GLY A 110 -19.48 -14.87 -7.48
N GLY A 111 -20.50 -15.22 -8.26
CA GLY A 111 -21.85 -15.47 -7.75
C GLY A 111 -22.89 -15.75 -8.84
N GLU A 112 -22.53 -16.51 -9.88
CA GLU A 112 -23.54 -17.27 -10.62
C GLU A 112 -24.01 -18.40 -9.71
N ASN A 113 -25.29 -18.39 -9.31
CA ASN A 113 -25.98 -19.62 -8.94
C ASN A 113 -27.07 -19.88 -9.97
N LYS A 114 -26.79 -20.79 -10.90
CA LYS A 114 -27.78 -21.40 -11.78
C LYS A 114 -28.42 -22.57 -11.06
N GLY A 115 -29.73 -22.67 -11.21
CA GLY A 115 -30.42 -23.96 -11.25
C GLY A 115 -31.28 -24.28 -10.03
N SER A 116 -32.59 -24.21 -10.21
CA SER A 116 -33.40 -25.43 -10.26
C SER A 116 -34.79 -25.12 -10.82
N GLU A 117 -35.04 -25.54 -12.06
CA GLU A 117 -36.37 -26.02 -12.47
C GLU A 117 -36.79 -27.12 -11.50
N GLN A 118 -38.06 -27.15 -11.08
CA GLN A 118 -38.97 -28.28 -11.35
C GLN A 118 -40.30 -28.13 -10.58
N SER A 119 -41.36 -28.39 -11.34
CA SER A 119 -42.72 -28.85 -11.00
C SER A 119 -43.73 -27.86 -10.39
#